data_AF-D6K4Z4-F1
#
_entry.id   AF-D6K4Z4-F1
#
_cell.length_a   1.000
_cell.length_b   1.000
_cell.length_c   1.000
_cell.angle_alpha   90.00
_cell.angle_beta   90.00
_cell.angle_gamma   90.00
#
_symmetry.space_group_name_H-M   'P 1'
#
loop_
_entity.id
_entity.type
_entity.pdbx_description
1 polymer ?
#
loop_
_entity_poly.entity_id
_entity_poly.type
_entity_poly.pdbx_seq_one_letter_code
_entity_poly.pdbx_strand_id
1 'polypeptide(L)'
;MQFEVWAPQADHVTLQCDDVTRALERDPERAGWWTGEAEARDGSRYGFALDGGQVLPDPRSRRQPDGPDGLSAVVDHGRHAWRTGEWAGRALPGAVLYELHVGTYTPEGTFDAAAARLEHLVELGVTHVELMPVCPFPGTNGWGYDGVSLWAVHEPYGGPEGLKRFVDRAHELGLGVVLDVVHNHLGPSGNYLPMFGPYFTDTHHTPWGSAVNLDAPGSDEVRDFLVGSALAWLRDYRVDGLRLDAVHALVDTRACHFLEELSAAVDTLAASLGRPLFLIAESDLNDPRLVTARAEGGLGLHAQWNDDFHHALHTALTGESQGYYADFARAPLAALAKTLTGGFFHDGTYSSFRGRRHGRPLDRTRVAGHRLLGYSQTHDQVGNRAQGDRLSSLLADSPGLLACAAALTLTAPFTPMLFMGEEWAAGTPWQYFTDHTDPELAEAVRRGRRREFAAHGWAEEDVPDPQEPGHPGPLLPGLERTGARAARARAGLVPTADRPAARTARPHRPRPRGHEGRLRRGGPLAGVPARGRPGGGEPGQGTGRDPAGHPPGAGAGGLGAGDAAGRGRRPARAGPVVRGAGPGVRRLAPVRG
;
A
#
# COMPACT_ATOMS: atom_id res chain seq x y z
N MET A 1 -20.66 -26.09 4.03
CA MET A 1 -19.56 -25.12 3.80
C MET A 1 -18.45 -25.46 4.78
N GLN A 2 -17.20 -25.46 4.33
CA GLN A 2 -16.05 -25.70 5.21
C GLN A 2 -15.67 -24.39 5.91
N PHE A 3 -15.44 -24.47 7.21
CA PHE A 3 -14.90 -23.40 8.04
C PHE A 3 -13.56 -23.87 8.61
N GLU A 4 -12.57 -22.98 8.60
CA GLU A 4 -11.24 -23.27 9.06
C GLU A 4 -10.61 -22.06 9.76
N VAL A 5 -9.79 -22.32 10.78
CA VAL A 5 -9.09 -21.26 11.50
C VAL A 5 -7.75 -21.76 12.03
N TRP A 6 -6.72 -20.94 11.89
CA TRP A 6 -5.42 -21.20 12.48
C TRP A 6 -5.41 -20.70 13.93
N ALA A 7 -5.35 -21.65 14.87
CA ALA A 7 -5.29 -21.40 16.31
C ALA A 7 -4.35 -22.40 16.97
N PRO A 8 -3.02 -22.26 16.76
CA PRO A 8 -2.05 -23.29 17.10
C PRO A 8 -1.93 -23.57 18.60
N GLN A 9 -2.30 -22.60 19.44
CA GLN A 9 -2.19 -22.69 20.90
C GLN A 9 -3.48 -23.15 21.59
N ALA A 10 -4.60 -23.23 20.86
CA ALA A 10 -5.88 -23.66 21.42
C ALA A 10 -5.87 -25.19 21.66
N ASP A 11 -6.56 -25.61 22.72
CA ASP A 11 -6.83 -27.03 23.03
C ASP A 11 -8.17 -27.48 22.42
N HIS A 12 -9.14 -26.56 22.31
CA HIS A 12 -10.45 -26.77 21.72
C HIS A 12 -10.90 -25.53 20.94
N VAL A 13 -11.49 -25.74 19.74
CA VAL A 13 -12.11 -24.66 18.97
C VAL A 13 -13.55 -25.03 18.64
N THR A 14 -14.45 -24.06 18.83
CA THR A 14 -15.87 -24.21 18.51
C THR A 14 -16.26 -23.14 17.50
N LEU A 15 -16.92 -23.55 16.42
CA LEU A 15 -17.61 -22.67 15.48
C LEU A 15 -19.01 -22.38 16.02
N GLN A 16 -19.37 -21.10 16.10
CA GLN A 16 -20.75 -20.66 16.16
C GLN A 16 -21.14 -20.13 14.78
N CYS A 17 -22.19 -20.69 14.17
CA CYS A 17 -22.72 -20.25 12.89
C CYS A 17 -24.25 -20.20 12.97
N ASP A 18 -24.82 -19.00 12.82
CA ASP A 18 -26.23 -18.70 13.12
C ASP A 18 -26.61 -19.29 14.50
N ASP A 19 -27.62 -20.17 14.58
CA ASP A 19 -28.07 -20.81 15.83
C ASP A 19 -27.35 -22.14 16.14
N VAL A 20 -26.33 -22.50 15.35
CA VAL A 20 -25.66 -23.81 15.44
C VAL A 20 -24.25 -23.64 15.99
N THR A 21 -23.95 -24.39 17.05
CA THR A 21 -22.62 -24.49 17.67
C THR A 21 -22.03 -25.86 17.40
N ARG A 22 -20.79 -25.90 16.86
CA ARG A 22 -20.10 -27.13 16.45
C ARG A 22 -18.65 -27.10 16.92
N ALA A 23 -18.19 -28.18 17.56
CA ALA A 23 -16.76 -28.37 17.80
C ALA A 23 -16.04 -28.58 16.46
N LEU A 24 -14.89 -27.95 16.29
CA LEU A 24 -14.00 -28.18 15.15
C LEU A 24 -13.01 -29.28 15.47
N GLU A 25 -12.54 -29.96 14.43
CA GLU A 25 -11.50 -30.98 14.51
C GLU A 25 -10.15 -30.37 14.10
N ARG A 26 -9.05 -30.89 14.64
CA ARG A 26 -7.71 -30.49 14.19
C ARG A 26 -7.50 -31.00 12.76
N ASP A 27 -6.93 -30.15 11.91
CA ASP A 27 -6.52 -30.56 10.58
C ASP A 27 -5.31 -31.52 10.67
N PRO A 28 -5.38 -32.73 10.08
CA PRO A 28 -4.32 -33.72 10.18
C PRO A 28 -3.08 -33.38 9.34
N GLU A 29 -3.21 -32.51 8.33
CA GLU A 29 -2.14 -32.15 7.39
C GLU A 29 -1.54 -30.77 7.71
N ARG A 30 -2.32 -29.87 8.34
CA ARG A 30 -1.91 -28.50 8.65
C ARG A 30 -1.83 -28.27 10.15
N ALA A 31 -0.60 -28.20 10.67
CA ALA A 31 -0.36 -28.02 12.10
C ALA A 31 -0.98 -26.71 12.63
N GLY A 32 -1.73 -26.83 13.73
CA GLY A 32 -2.38 -25.68 14.38
C GLY A 32 -3.67 -25.19 13.71
N TRP A 33 -4.08 -25.81 12.60
CA TRP A 33 -5.35 -25.53 11.97
C TRP A 33 -6.49 -26.38 12.54
N TRP A 34 -7.67 -25.78 12.55
CA TRP A 34 -8.93 -26.38 12.94
C TRP A 34 -9.90 -26.29 11.78
N THR A 35 -10.67 -27.34 11.53
CA THR A 35 -11.62 -27.41 10.42
C THR A 35 -12.94 -28.06 10.84
N GLY A 36 -14.02 -27.70 10.16
CA GLY A 36 -15.31 -28.36 10.31
C GLY A 36 -16.31 -27.87 9.28
N GLU A 37 -17.43 -28.57 9.16
CA GLU A 37 -18.49 -28.23 8.22
C GLU A 37 -19.75 -27.76 8.94
N ALA A 38 -20.36 -26.70 8.39
CA ALA A 38 -21.68 -26.25 8.77
C ALA A 38 -22.50 -25.87 7.53
N GLU A 39 -23.82 -25.95 7.66
CA GLU A 39 -24.73 -25.34 6.70
C GLU A 39 -24.66 -23.82 6.88
N ALA A 40 -24.30 -23.12 5.81
CA ALA A 40 -24.23 -21.67 5.79
C ALA A 40 -24.54 -21.18 4.38
N ARG A 41 -25.05 -19.96 4.28
CA ARG A 41 -25.30 -19.26 3.03
C ARG A 41 -24.65 -17.88 3.11
N ASP A 42 -24.60 -17.18 1.97
CA ASP A 42 -24.23 -15.77 1.96
C ASP A 42 -25.01 -14.98 3.02
N GLY A 43 -24.29 -14.26 3.86
CA GLY A 43 -24.83 -13.50 5.00
C GLY A 43 -25.00 -14.27 6.32
N SER A 44 -24.86 -15.60 6.36
CA SER A 44 -24.85 -16.36 7.63
C SER A 44 -23.77 -15.80 8.56
N ARG A 45 -24.14 -15.57 9.83
CA ARG A 45 -23.26 -14.96 10.83
C ARG A 45 -22.47 -16.03 11.56
N TYR A 46 -21.17 -15.83 11.75
CA TYR A 46 -20.34 -16.83 12.41
C TYR A 46 -19.16 -16.23 13.17
N GLY A 47 -18.57 -17.03 14.05
CA GLY A 47 -17.35 -16.73 14.77
C GLY A 47 -16.78 -17.98 15.45
N PHE A 48 -15.61 -17.84 16.05
CA PHE A 48 -14.89 -18.93 16.70
C PHE A 48 -14.69 -18.67 18.18
N ALA A 49 -15.01 -19.65 19.02
CA ALA A 49 -14.65 -19.64 20.43
C ALA A 49 -13.44 -20.56 20.67
N LEU A 50 -12.41 -20.02 21.31
CA LEU A 50 -11.19 -20.73 21.68
C LEU A 50 -11.27 -21.14 23.15
N ASP A 51 -11.07 -22.42 23.45
CA ASP A 51 -11.01 -22.99 24.81
C ASP A 51 -12.23 -22.63 25.70
N GLY A 52 -13.41 -22.53 25.09
CA GLY A 52 -14.66 -22.17 25.78
C GLY A 52 -14.78 -20.69 26.16
N GLY A 53 -13.89 -19.83 25.62
CA GLY A 53 -13.94 -18.39 25.77
C GLY A 53 -15.07 -17.71 24.99
N GLN A 54 -14.97 -16.38 24.88
CA GLN A 54 -15.90 -15.61 24.06
C GLN A 54 -15.79 -15.98 22.57
N VAL A 55 -16.88 -15.77 21.84
CA VAL A 55 -16.91 -15.99 20.38
C VAL A 55 -16.27 -14.77 19.72
N LEU A 56 -15.24 -15.04 18.94
CA LEU A 56 -14.41 -14.04 18.27
C LEU A 56 -14.71 -13.99 16.78
N PRO A 57 -14.54 -12.83 16.13
CA PRO A 57 -14.54 -12.73 14.67
C PRO A 57 -13.46 -13.62 14.04
N ASP A 58 -13.70 -14.05 12.80
CA ASP A 58 -12.73 -14.81 12.02
C ASP A 58 -11.52 -13.91 11.64
N PRO A 59 -10.26 -14.32 11.94
CA PRO A 59 -9.06 -13.69 11.41
C PRO A 59 -9.09 -13.43 9.90
N ARG A 60 -9.70 -14.35 9.12
CA ARG A 60 -9.84 -14.30 7.66
C ARG A 60 -11.27 -13.89 7.23
N SER A 61 -11.98 -13.18 8.10
CA SER A 61 -13.35 -12.70 7.84
C SER A 61 -13.45 -11.95 6.52
N ARG A 62 -14.42 -12.33 5.69
CA ARG A 62 -14.72 -11.65 4.41
C ARG A 62 -15.68 -10.47 4.57
N ARG A 63 -16.34 -10.36 5.73
CA ARG A 63 -17.31 -9.30 6.02
C ARG A 63 -17.57 -9.19 7.51
N GLN A 64 -17.61 -7.96 8.00
CA GLN A 64 -17.93 -7.61 9.38
C GLN A 64 -19.13 -6.66 9.44
N PRO A 65 -20.37 -7.19 9.39
CA PRO A 65 -21.55 -6.33 9.24
C PRO A 65 -21.81 -5.40 10.43
N ASP A 66 -21.41 -5.80 11.64
CA ASP A 66 -21.64 -5.04 12.87
C ASP A 66 -20.33 -4.41 13.41
N GLY A 67 -19.34 -4.21 12.54
CA GLY A 67 -18.02 -3.71 12.91
C GLY A 67 -17.04 -4.80 13.37
N PRO A 68 -15.77 -4.43 13.64
CA PRO A 68 -14.68 -5.38 13.88
C PRO A 68 -14.87 -6.35 15.04
N ASP A 69 -15.61 -5.95 16.08
CA ASP A 69 -15.88 -6.77 17.26
C ASP A 69 -17.04 -7.75 17.07
N GLY A 70 -17.82 -7.56 16.01
CA GLY A 70 -19.00 -8.36 15.72
C GLY A 70 -18.68 -9.73 15.11
N LEU A 71 -19.71 -10.56 14.99
CA LEU A 71 -19.59 -11.81 14.25
C LEU A 71 -19.27 -11.55 12.78
N SER A 72 -18.42 -12.40 12.20
CA SER A 72 -18.17 -12.41 10.77
C SER A 72 -19.41 -12.83 9.99
N ALA A 73 -19.43 -12.56 8.69
CA ALA A 73 -20.48 -13.02 7.80
C ALA A 73 -19.90 -13.73 6.58
N VAL A 74 -20.55 -14.82 6.18
CA VAL A 74 -20.21 -15.56 4.96
C VAL A 74 -20.43 -14.67 3.74
N VAL A 75 -19.47 -14.69 2.81
CA VAL A 75 -19.55 -14.01 1.51
C VAL A 75 -19.43 -15.04 0.41
N ASP A 76 -20.46 -15.14 -0.44
CA ASP A 76 -20.39 -15.91 -1.68
C ASP A 76 -19.95 -15.00 -2.82
N HIS A 77 -18.66 -15.08 -3.18
CA HIS A 77 -18.09 -14.27 -4.26
C HIS A 77 -18.76 -14.53 -5.63
N GLY A 78 -19.33 -15.72 -5.84
CA GLY A 78 -19.98 -16.12 -7.09
C GLY A 78 -21.35 -15.49 -7.32
N ARG A 79 -21.96 -14.86 -6.31
CA ARG A 79 -23.27 -14.17 -6.46
C ARG A 79 -23.19 -12.92 -7.32
N HIS A 80 -22.01 -12.27 -7.37
CA HIS A 80 -21.84 -11.05 -8.14
C HIS A 80 -21.64 -11.36 -9.61
N ALA A 81 -22.64 -11.01 -10.43
CA ALA A 81 -22.57 -11.15 -11.88
C ALA A 81 -21.81 -9.99 -12.51
N TRP A 82 -20.48 -10.13 -12.63
CA TRP A 82 -19.60 -9.15 -13.29
C TRP A 82 -20.08 -8.86 -14.71
N ARG A 83 -20.29 -7.58 -15.04
CA ARG A 83 -20.66 -7.16 -16.41
C ARG A 83 -19.45 -7.13 -17.32
N THR A 84 -18.26 -6.98 -16.74
CA THR A 84 -16.96 -6.94 -17.43
C THR A 84 -16.27 -8.30 -17.44
N GLY A 85 -16.91 -9.30 -18.06
CA GLY A 85 -16.38 -10.67 -18.14
C GLY A 85 -15.02 -10.80 -18.83
N GLU A 86 -14.73 -9.94 -19.82
CA GLU A 86 -13.52 -9.96 -20.65
C GLU A 86 -12.52 -8.83 -20.29
N TRP A 87 -12.55 -8.30 -19.06
CA TRP A 87 -11.62 -7.25 -18.66
C TRP A 87 -10.16 -7.72 -18.76
N ALA A 88 -9.43 -7.15 -19.73
CA ALA A 88 -8.05 -7.51 -20.01
C ALA A 88 -7.02 -6.91 -19.04
N GLY A 89 -7.46 -6.05 -18.10
CA GLY A 89 -6.60 -5.29 -17.22
C GLY A 89 -5.94 -4.08 -17.88
N ARG A 90 -5.42 -3.18 -17.04
CA ARG A 90 -4.50 -2.11 -17.44
C ARG A 90 -3.19 -2.28 -16.71
N ALA A 91 -2.09 -2.14 -17.44
CA ALA A 91 -0.76 -2.19 -16.85
C ALA A 91 -0.37 -0.82 -16.25
N LEU A 92 0.52 -0.85 -15.26
CA LEU A 92 1.04 0.36 -14.62
C LEU A 92 1.86 1.28 -15.56
N PRO A 93 2.70 0.78 -16.49
CA PRO A 93 3.41 1.67 -17.41
C PRO A 93 2.45 2.49 -18.29
N GLY A 94 2.56 3.82 -18.21
CA GLY A 94 1.66 4.74 -18.89
C GLY A 94 0.37 5.06 -18.12
N ALA A 95 0.26 4.61 -16.86
CA ALA A 95 -0.85 4.94 -16.00
C ALA A 95 -0.77 6.40 -15.48
N VAL A 96 -1.95 6.99 -15.30
CA VAL A 96 -2.23 8.15 -14.46
C VAL A 96 -3.16 7.68 -13.35
N LEU A 97 -2.71 7.83 -12.10
CA LEU A 97 -3.43 7.41 -10.90
C LEU A 97 -4.21 8.59 -10.31
N TYR A 98 -5.33 8.27 -9.67
CA TYR A 98 -6.16 9.22 -8.94
C TYR A 98 -6.49 8.62 -7.57
N GLU A 99 -5.85 9.15 -6.53
CA GLU A 99 -6.05 8.73 -5.14
C GLU A 99 -7.38 9.26 -4.61
N LEU A 100 -8.21 8.35 -4.07
CA LEU A 100 -9.59 8.61 -3.70
C LEU A 100 -9.89 7.97 -2.33
N HIS A 101 -10.39 8.81 -1.42
CA HIS A 101 -10.94 8.36 -0.15
C HIS A 101 -12.46 8.22 -0.26
N VAL A 102 -12.99 6.99 -0.08
CA VAL A 102 -14.42 6.68 -0.30
C VAL A 102 -15.32 7.53 0.58
N GLY A 103 -15.00 7.68 1.87
CA GLY A 103 -15.82 8.39 2.84
C GLY A 103 -15.96 9.90 2.57
N THR A 104 -14.96 10.53 1.91
CA THR A 104 -14.92 11.99 1.69
C THR A 104 -15.11 12.40 0.24
N TYR A 105 -15.05 11.47 -0.71
CA TYR A 105 -15.15 11.82 -2.12
C TYR A 105 -16.54 12.33 -2.50
N THR A 106 -17.58 11.73 -1.94
CA THR A 106 -18.99 12.08 -2.13
C THR A 106 -19.69 12.31 -0.79
N PRO A 107 -20.79 13.10 -0.72
CA PRO A 107 -21.57 13.30 0.50
C PRO A 107 -22.05 12.02 1.16
N GLU A 108 -22.37 11.01 0.36
CA GLU A 108 -22.84 9.71 0.84
C GLU A 108 -21.72 8.84 1.42
N GLY A 109 -20.45 9.10 1.06
CA GLY A 109 -19.31 8.33 1.55
C GLY A 109 -19.32 6.83 1.19
N THR A 110 -19.86 6.45 0.03
CA THR A 110 -20.02 5.03 -0.37
C THR A 110 -19.39 4.71 -1.73
N PHE A 111 -19.09 3.43 -1.95
CA PHE A 111 -18.63 2.92 -3.24
C PHE A 111 -19.61 3.23 -4.37
N ASP A 112 -20.91 3.06 -4.15
CA ASP A 112 -21.92 3.32 -5.20
C ASP A 112 -21.98 4.80 -5.60
N ALA A 113 -21.89 5.70 -4.62
CA ALA A 113 -21.86 7.13 -4.89
C ALA A 113 -20.57 7.56 -5.61
N ALA A 114 -19.41 7.01 -5.20
CA ALA A 114 -18.15 7.24 -5.89
C ALA A 114 -18.15 6.68 -7.33
N ALA A 115 -18.73 5.49 -7.54
CA ALA A 115 -18.84 4.86 -8.84
C ALA A 115 -19.63 5.72 -9.85
N ALA A 116 -20.64 6.45 -9.37
CA ALA A 116 -21.46 7.37 -10.19
C ALA A 116 -20.75 8.66 -10.61
N ARG A 117 -19.47 8.85 -10.25
CA ARG A 117 -18.64 10.01 -10.60
C ARG A 117 -17.42 9.66 -11.45
N LEU A 118 -17.21 8.38 -11.77
CA LEU A 118 -16.01 7.89 -12.45
C LEU A 118 -15.89 8.39 -13.90
N GLU A 119 -16.99 8.73 -14.57
CA GLU A 119 -16.98 9.24 -15.95
C GLU A 119 -16.14 10.51 -16.09
N HIS A 120 -16.21 11.40 -15.10
CA HIS A 120 -15.40 12.62 -15.08
C HIS A 120 -13.89 12.28 -15.05
N LEU A 121 -13.49 11.22 -14.34
CA LEU A 121 -12.08 10.81 -14.27
C LEU A 121 -11.58 10.30 -15.63
N VAL A 122 -12.44 9.61 -16.39
CA VAL A 122 -12.15 9.23 -17.77
C VAL A 122 -11.96 10.47 -18.65
N GLU A 123 -12.87 11.45 -18.54
CA GLU A 123 -12.77 12.72 -19.29
C GLU A 123 -11.49 13.50 -18.94
N LEU A 124 -11.06 13.45 -17.68
CA LEU A 124 -9.81 14.05 -17.20
C LEU A 124 -8.57 13.35 -17.77
N GLY A 125 -8.68 12.08 -18.15
CA GLY A 125 -7.57 11.26 -18.65
C GLY A 125 -6.92 10.37 -17.58
N VAL A 126 -7.56 10.23 -16.41
CA VAL A 126 -7.17 9.24 -15.41
C VAL A 126 -7.34 7.84 -15.98
N THR A 127 -6.45 6.93 -15.59
CA THR A 127 -6.48 5.54 -16.06
C THR A 127 -6.70 4.53 -14.95
N HIS A 128 -6.37 4.90 -13.72
CA HIS A 128 -6.52 4.07 -12.53
C HIS A 128 -7.03 4.92 -11.37
N VAL A 129 -8.00 4.40 -10.63
CA VAL A 129 -8.38 4.96 -9.33
C VAL A 129 -7.65 4.18 -8.25
N GLU A 130 -6.90 4.88 -7.40
CA GLU A 130 -6.29 4.30 -6.21
C GLU A 130 -7.20 4.58 -5.01
N LEU A 131 -7.85 3.54 -4.52
CA LEU A 131 -8.67 3.61 -3.31
C LEU A 131 -7.77 3.57 -2.09
N MET A 132 -7.95 4.54 -1.18
CA MET A 132 -7.42 4.45 0.19
C MET A 132 -7.95 3.20 0.92
N PRO A 133 -7.33 2.77 2.03
CA PRO A 133 -7.65 1.48 2.64
C PRO A 133 -9.12 1.32 3.01
N VAL A 134 -9.66 0.14 2.69
CA VAL A 134 -11.08 -0.18 2.87
C VAL A 134 -11.33 -1.27 3.90
N CYS A 135 -10.29 -1.71 4.63
CA CYS A 135 -10.42 -2.71 5.67
C CYS A 135 -11.22 -2.15 6.86
N PRO A 136 -12.11 -2.94 7.50
CA PRO A 136 -12.85 -2.48 8.65
C PRO A 136 -11.95 -1.99 9.79
N PHE A 137 -12.27 -0.79 10.27
CA PHE A 137 -11.78 -0.16 11.49
C PHE A 137 -12.97 0.15 12.42
N PRO A 138 -12.75 0.37 13.73
CA PRO A 138 -13.81 0.79 14.64
C PRO A 138 -14.36 2.18 14.29
N GLY A 139 -15.69 2.32 14.32
CA GLY A 139 -16.37 3.56 13.94
C GLY A 139 -16.83 3.58 12.49
N THR A 140 -17.20 4.77 12.01
CA THR A 140 -17.74 4.98 10.65
C THR A 140 -16.85 5.86 9.78
N ASN A 141 -16.01 6.69 10.40
CA ASN A 141 -15.15 7.64 9.72
C ASN A 141 -13.69 7.44 10.13
N GLY A 142 -12.84 7.30 9.14
CA GLY A 142 -11.40 7.17 9.32
C GLY A 142 -10.75 7.15 7.95
N TRP A 143 -9.44 7.40 7.89
CA TRP A 143 -8.68 7.31 6.65
C TRP A 143 -8.55 5.88 6.12
N GLY A 144 -8.72 4.88 7.00
CA GLY A 144 -8.61 3.45 6.67
C GLY A 144 -7.39 2.75 7.28
N TYR A 145 -6.38 3.48 7.75
CA TYR A 145 -5.12 2.91 8.26
C TYR A 145 -5.27 2.18 9.61
N ASP A 146 -6.33 2.45 10.37
CA ASP A 146 -6.68 1.69 11.59
C ASP A 146 -7.42 0.36 11.29
N GLY A 147 -7.36 -0.13 10.05
CA GLY A 147 -8.00 -1.38 9.66
C GLY A 147 -7.48 -2.58 10.46
N VAL A 148 -8.38 -3.48 10.85
CA VAL A 148 -8.05 -4.68 11.64
C VAL A 148 -8.51 -5.99 11.00
N SER A 149 -9.49 -5.94 10.11
CA SER A 149 -9.99 -7.13 9.37
C SER A 149 -9.47 -7.11 7.93
N LEU A 150 -8.23 -7.57 7.72
CA LEU A 150 -7.50 -7.40 6.45
C LEU A 150 -8.14 -8.07 5.22
N TRP A 151 -9.13 -8.93 5.42
CA TRP A 151 -9.83 -9.70 4.38
C TRP A 151 -11.25 -9.20 4.10
N ALA A 152 -11.71 -8.21 4.88
CA ALA A 152 -13.07 -7.69 4.82
C ALA A 152 -13.09 -6.27 4.24
N VAL A 153 -14.28 -5.86 3.80
CA VAL A 153 -14.54 -4.49 3.34
C VAL A 153 -15.36 -3.76 4.40
N HIS A 154 -15.00 -2.51 4.70
CA HIS A 154 -15.66 -1.66 5.67
C HIS A 154 -17.15 -1.48 5.30
N GLU A 155 -18.02 -1.95 6.18
CA GLU A 155 -19.46 -2.03 5.91
C GLU A 155 -20.10 -0.65 5.65
N PRO A 156 -19.75 0.43 6.37
CA PRO A 156 -20.25 1.78 6.09
C PRO A 156 -20.01 2.29 4.67
N TYR A 157 -18.96 1.84 3.97
CA TYR A 157 -18.72 2.21 2.57
C TYR A 157 -19.62 1.46 1.56
N GLY A 158 -20.36 0.46 2.02
CA GLY A 158 -21.22 -0.41 1.19
C GLY A 158 -20.79 -1.88 1.17
N GLY A 159 -19.75 -2.24 1.95
CA GLY A 159 -19.29 -3.61 2.14
C GLY A 159 -18.81 -4.30 0.85
N PRO A 160 -18.68 -5.64 0.87
CA PRO A 160 -18.11 -6.40 -0.25
C PRO A 160 -18.80 -6.18 -1.60
N GLU A 161 -20.13 -6.09 -1.60
CA GLU A 161 -20.89 -5.92 -2.84
C GLU A 161 -20.79 -4.49 -3.40
N GLY A 162 -20.66 -3.48 -2.53
CA GLY A 162 -20.39 -2.10 -2.97
C GLY A 162 -19.05 -2.01 -3.69
N LEU A 163 -17.99 -2.60 -3.13
CA LEU A 163 -16.68 -2.61 -3.76
C LEU A 163 -16.71 -3.30 -5.13
N LYS A 164 -17.36 -4.47 -5.25
CA LYS A 164 -17.49 -5.16 -6.55
C LYS A 164 -18.22 -4.29 -7.59
N ARG A 165 -19.31 -3.62 -7.22
CA ARG A 165 -20.03 -2.69 -8.11
C ARG A 165 -19.15 -1.51 -8.54
N PHE A 166 -18.36 -0.96 -7.63
CA PHE A 166 -17.39 0.09 -7.96
C PHE A 166 -16.34 -0.39 -8.96
N VAL A 167 -15.72 -1.54 -8.71
CA VAL A 167 -14.70 -2.10 -9.60
C VAL A 167 -15.30 -2.42 -10.98
N ASP A 168 -16.47 -3.06 -11.02
CA ASP A 168 -17.14 -3.38 -12.28
C ASP A 168 -17.50 -2.11 -13.05
N ARG A 169 -17.95 -1.04 -12.36
CA ARG A 169 -18.20 0.25 -13.00
C ARG A 169 -16.93 0.91 -13.54
N ALA A 170 -15.83 0.85 -12.79
CA ALA A 170 -14.53 1.36 -13.25
C ALA A 170 -14.07 0.61 -14.51
N HIS A 171 -14.16 -0.72 -14.51
CA HIS A 171 -13.79 -1.56 -15.65
C HIS A 171 -14.68 -1.30 -16.88
N GLU A 172 -15.99 -1.09 -16.71
CA GLU A 172 -16.91 -0.70 -17.80
C GLU A 172 -16.48 0.62 -18.48
N LEU A 173 -15.89 1.51 -17.69
CA LEU A 173 -15.38 2.81 -18.13
C LEU A 173 -13.93 2.74 -18.63
N GLY A 174 -13.31 1.57 -18.60
CA GLY A 174 -11.92 1.37 -19.01
C GLY A 174 -10.89 1.90 -18.00
N LEU A 175 -11.28 2.11 -16.74
CA LEU A 175 -10.40 2.46 -15.63
C LEU A 175 -9.94 1.19 -14.91
N GLY A 176 -8.67 1.13 -14.51
CA GLY A 176 -8.22 0.15 -13.53
C GLY A 176 -8.51 0.60 -12.10
N VAL A 177 -8.49 -0.32 -11.15
CA VAL A 177 -8.62 -0.03 -9.71
C VAL A 177 -7.40 -0.54 -8.96
N VAL A 178 -6.76 0.36 -8.21
CA VAL A 178 -5.68 0.04 -7.27
C VAL A 178 -6.26 0.15 -5.86
N LEU A 179 -5.92 -0.79 -4.99
CA LEU A 179 -6.32 -0.73 -3.58
C LEU A 179 -5.10 -0.55 -2.69
N ASP A 180 -5.14 0.45 -1.82
CA ASP A 180 -4.19 0.59 -0.73
C ASP A 180 -4.45 -0.47 0.36
N VAL A 181 -3.42 -1.22 0.73
CA VAL A 181 -3.47 -2.28 1.74
C VAL A 181 -2.40 -2.07 2.80
N VAL A 182 -2.83 -2.21 4.06
CA VAL A 182 -1.99 -2.06 5.24
C VAL A 182 -1.63 -3.43 5.77
N HIS A 183 -0.39 -3.86 5.54
CA HIS A 183 0.14 -5.13 6.03
C HIS A 183 1.23 -4.97 7.10
N ASN A 184 1.68 -3.74 7.35
CA ASN A 184 2.79 -3.46 8.26
C ASN A 184 2.36 -3.33 9.74
N HIS A 185 1.09 -3.00 9.99
CA HIS A 185 0.47 -2.95 11.31
C HIS A 185 -1.04 -3.23 11.20
N LEU A 186 -1.70 -3.35 12.36
CA LEU A 186 -3.16 -3.34 12.48
C LEU A 186 -3.56 -2.22 13.45
N GLY A 187 -4.80 -1.72 13.28
CA GLY A 187 -5.36 -0.72 14.18
C GLY A 187 -5.39 -1.13 15.66
N PRO A 188 -5.40 -0.15 16.58
CA PRO A 188 -5.24 -0.38 18.02
C PRO A 188 -6.47 -0.98 18.72
N SER A 189 -7.63 -1.06 18.05
CA SER A 189 -8.87 -1.57 18.61
C SER A 189 -9.60 -2.46 17.61
N GLY A 190 -10.25 -3.53 18.11
CA GLY A 190 -10.91 -4.56 17.29
C GLY A 190 -9.98 -5.62 16.68
N ASN A 191 -8.70 -5.63 17.05
CA ASN A 191 -7.74 -6.62 16.58
C ASN A 191 -7.69 -7.85 17.51
N TYR A 192 -8.28 -8.96 17.06
CA TYR A 192 -8.33 -10.23 17.81
C TYR A 192 -7.28 -11.27 17.36
N LEU A 193 -6.44 -10.96 16.37
CA LEU A 193 -5.41 -11.89 15.90
C LEU A 193 -4.51 -12.45 17.02
N PRO A 194 -4.08 -11.67 18.05
CA PRO A 194 -3.26 -12.20 19.14
C PRO A 194 -3.93 -13.32 19.95
N MET A 195 -5.26 -13.41 19.93
CA MET A 195 -6.00 -14.49 20.61
C MET A 195 -5.89 -15.83 19.87
N PHE A 196 -5.71 -15.80 18.55
CA PHE A 196 -5.66 -16.99 17.72
C PHE A 196 -4.25 -17.55 17.60
N GLY A 197 -3.26 -16.70 17.31
CA GLY A 197 -1.90 -17.16 17.08
C GLY A 197 -0.86 -16.05 17.11
N PRO A 198 0.42 -16.39 16.92
CA PRO A 198 1.53 -15.44 16.96
C PRO A 198 1.63 -14.59 15.67
N TYR A 199 0.56 -13.86 15.33
CA TYR A 199 0.52 -12.93 14.19
C TYR A 199 1.47 -11.73 14.35
N PHE A 200 1.83 -11.42 15.59
CA PHE A 200 2.76 -10.35 15.93
C PHE A 200 3.98 -10.90 16.67
N THR A 201 5.05 -10.11 16.66
CA THR A 201 6.31 -10.45 17.32
C THR A 201 6.86 -9.25 18.08
N ASP A 202 7.50 -9.54 19.22
CA ASP A 202 8.28 -8.56 19.98
C ASP A 202 9.75 -8.50 19.52
N THR A 203 10.12 -9.31 18.51
CA THR A 203 11.49 -9.30 17.94
C THR A 203 11.80 -7.96 17.28
N HIS A 204 10.77 -7.31 16.73
CA HIS A 204 10.84 -6.01 16.07
C HIS A 204 9.76 -5.09 16.62
N HIS A 205 9.98 -3.78 16.52
CA HIS A 205 9.01 -2.76 16.94
C HIS A 205 8.76 -1.80 15.79
N THR A 206 7.50 -1.41 15.58
CA THR A 206 7.10 -0.40 14.59
C THR A 206 6.63 0.87 15.30
N PRO A 207 6.57 2.03 14.62
CA PRO A 207 5.99 3.24 15.18
C PRO A 207 4.51 3.11 15.60
N TRP A 208 3.78 2.16 15.01
CA TRP A 208 2.32 2.01 15.19
C TRP A 208 1.92 0.83 16.09
N GLY A 209 2.88 0.05 16.59
CA GLY A 209 2.62 -1.08 17.49
C GLY A 209 3.57 -2.25 17.32
N SER A 210 3.15 -3.42 17.81
CA SER A 210 3.88 -4.68 17.63
C SER A 210 4.07 -4.98 16.14
N ALA A 211 5.28 -5.41 15.77
CA ALA A 211 5.56 -5.77 14.39
C ALA A 211 4.82 -7.05 13.99
N VAL A 212 4.39 -7.12 12.74
CA VAL A 212 3.83 -8.35 12.18
C VAL A 212 4.93 -9.42 12.10
N ASN A 213 4.59 -10.65 12.47
CA ASN A 213 5.55 -11.75 12.56
C ASN A 213 5.89 -12.31 11.17
N LEU A 214 6.91 -11.75 10.53
CA LEU A 214 7.37 -12.20 9.20
C LEU A 214 8.58 -13.14 9.24
N ASP A 215 9.32 -13.17 10.35
CA ASP A 215 10.57 -13.92 10.47
C ASP A 215 10.79 -14.67 11.81
N ALA A 216 9.96 -14.46 12.83
CA ALA A 216 10.06 -15.14 14.12
C ALA A 216 9.32 -16.50 14.10
N PRO A 217 9.42 -17.35 15.14
CA PRO A 217 8.71 -18.64 15.17
C PRO A 217 7.21 -18.51 14.88
N GLY A 218 6.68 -19.40 14.04
CA GLY A 218 5.27 -19.37 13.62
C GLY A 218 4.94 -18.37 12.49
N SER A 219 5.92 -17.71 11.90
CA SER A 219 5.69 -16.70 10.84
C SER A 219 5.22 -17.25 9.50
N ASP A 220 5.40 -18.55 9.18
CA ASP A 220 4.98 -19.09 7.87
C ASP A 220 3.49 -18.87 7.61
N GLU A 221 2.64 -19.19 8.59
CA GLU A 221 1.19 -19.00 8.50
C GLU A 221 0.76 -17.53 8.48
N VAL A 222 1.56 -16.65 9.09
CA VAL A 222 1.34 -15.20 9.07
C VAL A 222 1.66 -14.63 7.69
N ARG A 223 2.71 -15.11 7.04
CA ARG A 223 3.05 -14.74 5.65
C ARG A 223 1.96 -15.23 4.70
N ASP A 224 1.53 -16.49 4.83
CA ASP A 224 0.43 -17.07 4.04
C ASP A 224 -0.89 -16.32 4.26
N PHE A 225 -1.14 -15.83 5.48
CA PHE A 225 -2.27 -14.96 5.78
C PHE A 225 -2.23 -13.64 5.01
N LEU A 226 -1.09 -12.94 5.00
CA LEU A 226 -0.96 -11.66 4.29
C LEU A 226 -0.92 -11.83 2.77
N VAL A 227 -0.18 -12.81 2.25
CA VAL A 227 -0.18 -13.15 0.82
C VAL A 227 -1.59 -13.52 0.38
N GLY A 228 -2.28 -14.37 1.15
CA GLY A 228 -3.65 -14.75 0.88
C GLY A 228 -4.61 -13.56 0.80
N SER A 229 -4.48 -12.59 1.72
CA SER A 229 -5.28 -11.36 1.71
C SER A 229 -5.04 -10.55 0.44
N ALA A 230 -3.77 -10.29 0.11
CA ALA A 230 -3.40 -9.57 -1.12
C ALA A 230 -4.00 -10.22 -2.37
N LEU A 231 -3.85 -11.55 -2.50
CA LEU A 231 -4.36 -12.29 -3.64
C LEU A 231 -5.90 -12.32 -3.67
N ALA A 232 -6.57 -12.29 -2.52
CA ALA A 232 -8.03 -12.22 -2.45
C ALA A 232 -8.57 -10.91 -3.03
N TRP A 233 -7.94 -9.77 -2.75
CA TRP A 233 -8.32 -8.49 -3.38
C TRP A 233 -8.22 -8.57 -4.91
N LEU A 234 -7.10 -9.07 -5.41
CA LEU A 234 -6.80 -9.18 -6.85
C LEU A 234 -7.68 -10.20 -7.58
N ARG A 235 -8.03 -11.31 -6.92
CA ARG A 235 -8.82 -12.41 -7.51
C ARG A 235 -10.32 -12.20 -7.33
N ASP A 236 -10.75 -11.98 -6.09
CA ASP A 236 -12.17 -12.08 -5.69
C ASP A 236 -12.93 -10.76 -5.88
N TYR A 237 -12.22 -9.63 -5.78
CA TYR A 237 -12.74 -8.28 -6.04
C TYR A 237 -12.25 -7.68 -7.35
N ARG A 238 -11.40 -8.42 -8.08
CA ARG A 238 -10.85 -8.06 -9.39
C ARG A 238 -10.12 -6.71 -9.43
N VAL A 239 -9.57 -6.22 -8.32
CA VAL A 239 -8.67 -5.04 -8.38
C VAL A 239 -7.45 -5.34 -9.26
N ASP A 240 -6.87 -4.32 -9.88
CA ASP A 240 -5.82 -4.42 -10.89
C ASP A 240 -4.41 -4.25 -10.31
N GLY A 241 -4.30 -3.65 -9.12
CA GLY A 241 -3.05 -3.54 -8.39
C GLY A 241 -3.26 -3.24 -6.92
N LEU A 242 -2.18 -3.35 -6.15
CA LEU A 242 -2.18 -2.97 -4.74
C LEU A 242 -1.10 -1.93 -4.48
N ARG A 243 -1.43 -0.90 -3.70
CA ARG A 243 -0.45 -0.03 -3.05
C ARG A 243 -0.22 -0.57 -1.64
N LEU A 244 1.04 -0.82 -1.30
CA LEU A 244 1.45 -1.44 -0.06
C LEU A 244 1.95 -0.34 0.88
N ASP A 245 1.20 -0.11 1.95
CA ASP A 245 1.50 0.90 2.96
C ASP A 245 2.80 0.59 3.72
N ALA A 246 3.58 1.64 3.94
CA ALA A 246 4.79 1.69 4.75
C ALA A 246 5.64 0.41 4.72
N VAL A 247 6.03 -0.05 3.54
CA VAL A 247 6.71 -1.37 3.38
C VAL A 247 8.05 -1.45 4.11
N HIS A 248 8.60 -0.30 4.50
CA HIS A 248 9.82 -0.19 5.30
C HIS A 248 9.63 -0.67 6.75
N ALA A 249 8.38 -0.79 7.22
CA ALA A 249 8.04 -1.36 8.52
C ALA A 249 7.75 -2.87 8.46
N LEU A 250 7.72 -3.49 7.28
CA LEU A 250 7.68 -4.95 7.11
C LEU A 250 9.07 -5.54 7.34
N VAL A 251 9.47 -5.62 8.61
CA VAL A 251 10.80 -6.13 8.99
C VAL A 251 10.84 -7.64 8.79
N ASP A 252 11.69 -8.08 7.87
CA ASP A 252 11.89 -9.50 7.56
C ASP A 252 13.37 -9.78 7.27
N THR A 253 13.97 -10.63 8.09
CA THR A 253 15.38 -11.04 7.97
C THR A 253 15.59 -12.38 7.25
N ARG A 254 14.53 -13.02 6.74
CA ARG A 254 14.63 -14.26 5.97
C ARG A 254 15.38 -14.06 4.65
N ALA A 255 15.95 -15.15 4.14
CA ALA A 255 16.67 -15.13 2.86
C ALA A 255 15.78 -14.74 1.67
N CYS A 256 14.51 -15.17 1.68
CA CYS A 256 13.47 -14.68 0.79
C CYS A 256 12.61 -13.68 1.56
N HIS A 257 12.72 -12.40 1.19
CA HIS A 257 11.98 -11.34 1.84
C HIS A 257 10.48 -11.43 1.51
N PHE A 258 9.60 -11.07 2.44
CA PHE A 258 8.15 -11.12 2.28
C PHE A 258 7.66 -10.45 0.99
N LEU A 259 8.16 -9.24 0.69
CA LEU A 259 7.81 -8.54 -0.55
C LEU A 259 8.27 -9.26 -1.83
N GLU A 260 9.35 -10.05 -1.77
CA GLU A 260 9.79 -10.89 -2.91
C GLU A 260 8.84 -12.07 -3.12
N GLU A 261 8.41 -12.69 -2.02
CA GLU A 261 7.42 -13.77 -2.03
C GLU A 261 6.06 -13.27 -2.54
N LEU A 262 5.57 -12.15 -2.01
CA LEU A 262 4.31 -11.52 -2.41
C LEU A 262 4.34 -11.13 -3.90
N SER A 263 5.43 -10.52 -4.37
CA SER A 263 5.53 -10.15 -5.78
C SER A 263 5.54 -11.38 -6.71
N ALA A 264 6.18 -12.48 -6.30
CA ALA A 264 6.16 -13.73 -7.06
C ALA A 264 4.77 -14.37 -7.09
N ALA A 265 4.03 -14.30 -5.97
CA ALA A 265 2.67 -14.78 -5.87
C ALA A 265 1.71 -13.97 -6.77
N VAL A 266 1.86 -12.64 -6.79
CA VAL A 266 1.07 -11.75 -7.67
C VAL A 266 1.36 -12.01 -9.13
N ASP A 267 2.63 -12.20 -9.53
CA ASP A 267 2.97 -12.54 -10.92
C ASP A 267 2.36 -13.89 -11.35
N THR A 268 2.35 -14.87 -10.44
CA THR A 268 1.72 -16.17 -10.67
C THR A 268 0.21 -16.04 -10.85
N LEU A 269 -0.44 -15.21 -10.03
CA LEU A 269 -1.86 -14.91 -10.17
C LEU A 269 -2.15 -14.14 -11.47
N ALA A 270 -1.33 -13.15 -11.84
CA ALA A 270 -1.48 -12.39 -13.08
C ALA A 270 -1.44 -13.32 -14.30
N ALA A 271 -0.48 -14.26 -14.32
CA ALA A 271 -0.36 -15.25 -15.37
C ALA A 271 -1.57 -16.20 -15.44
N SER A 272 -2.14 -16.61 -14.29
CA SER A 272 -3.30 -17.50 -14.27
C SER A 272 -4.60 -16.80 -14.66
N LEU A 273 -4.76 -15.52 -14.30
CA LEU A 273 -5.91 -14.68 -14.69
C LEU A 273 -5.80 -14.14 -16.11
N GLY A 274 -4.61 -14.12 -16.72
CA GLY A 274 -4.40 -13.61 -18.07
C GLY A 274 -4.52 -12.08 -18.19
N ARG A 275 -4.33 -11.35 -17.09
CA ARG A 275 -4.35 -9.87 -17.05
C ARG A 275 -3.19 -9.34 -16.19
N PRO A 276 -2.65 -8.13 -16.48
CA PRO A 276 -1.60 -7.56 -15.66
C PRO A 276 -2.13 -7.29 -14.24
N LEU A 277 -1.33 -7.65 -13.25
CA LEU A 277 -1.49 -7.23 -11.85
C LEU A 277 -0.18 -6.60 -11.40
N PHE A 278 -0.24 -5.62 -10.50
CA PHE A 278 0.97 -4.93 -10.05
C PHE A 278 0.93 -4.55 -8.58
N LEU A 279 2.12 -4.28 -8.04
CA LEU A 279 2.36 -3.85 -6.66
C LEU A 279 3.14 -2.54 -6.65
N ILE A 280 2.65 -1.57 -5.89
CA ILE A 280 3.28 -0.27 -5.66
C ILE A 280 3.69 -0.21 -4.19
N ALA A 281 4.94 0.11 -3.88
CA ALA A 281 5.38 0.30 -2.48
C ALA A 281 5.29 1.76 -2.06
N GLU A 282 4.82 2.01 -0.84
CA GLU A 282 5.17 3.21 -0.11
C GLU A 282 6.40 2.94 0.77
N SER A 283 7.49 3.68 0.57
CA SER A 283 8.73 3.46 1.31
C SER A 283 9.53 4.73 1.52
N ASP A 284 9.87 4.99 2.78
CA ASP A 284 10.79 6.07 3.18
C ASP A 284 12.27 5.71 3.00
N LEU A 285 12.64 4.57 2.41
CA LEU A 285 14.04 4.11 2.43
C LEU A 285 14.92 4.65 1.29
N ASN A 286 14.32 5.14 0.21
CA ASN A 286 15.01 5.39 -1.07
C ASN A 286 15.90 4.22 -1.51
N ASP A 287 15.41 2.99 -1.33
CA ASP A 287 16.11 1.77 -1.70
C ASP A 287 15.61 1.23 -3.05
N PRO A 288 16.41 1.34 -4.13
CA PRO A 288 16.01 0.85 -5.45
C PRO A 288 15.82 -0.68 -5.48
N ARG A 289 16.28 -1.42 -4.46
CA ARG A 289 16.05 -2.87 -4.35
C ARG A 289 14.55 -3.21 -4.41
N LEU A 290 13.67 -2.37 -3.87
CA LEU A 290 12.22 -2.58 -3.88
C LEU A 290 11.68 -2.81 -5.30
N VAL A 291 12.08 -1.94 -6.23
CA VAL A 291 11.60 -1.93 -7.62
C VAL A 291 12.56 -2.57 -8.61
N THR A 292 13.71 -3.09 -8.15
CA THR A 292 14.62 -3.86 -9.00
C THR A 292 14.03 -5.25 -9.24
N ALA A 293 14.25 -5.83 -10.43
CA ALA A 293 13.72 -7.15 -10.76
C ALA A 293 14.30 -8.24 -9.84
N ARG A 294 13.50 -9.26 -9.49
CA ARG A 294 13.95 -10.38 -8.64
C ARG A 294 15.17 -11.10 -9.22
N ALA A 295 15.20 -11.32 -10.54
CA ALA A 295 16.34 -11.93 -11.24
C ALA A 295 17.66 -11.13 -11.12
N GLU A 296 17.59 -9.87 -10.69
CA GLU A 296 18.74 -8.98 -10.48
C GLU A 296 19.02 -8.71 -8.99
N GLY A 297 18.37 -9.46 -8.09
CA GLY A 297 18.52 -9.32 -6.62
C GLY A 297 17.61 -8.27 -5.97
N GLY A 298 16.62 -7.75 -6.71
CA GLY A 298 15.58 -6.88 -6.17
C GLY A 298 14.38 -7.66 -5.60
N LEU A 299 13.35 -6.94 -5.15
CA LEU A 299 12.12 -7.53 -4.61
C LEU A 299 11.00 -7.64 -5.65
N GLY A 300 11.18 -7.08 -6.85
CA GLY A 300 10.24 -7.24 -7.96
C GLY A 300 8.94 -6.44 -7.84
N LEU A 301 8.86 -5.43 -6.97
CA LEU A 301 7.71 -4.52 -6.97
C LEU A 301 7.72 -3.68 -8.26
N HIS A 302 6.54 -3.31 -8.72
CA HIS A 302 6.37 -2.71 -10.05
C HIS A 302 6.69 -1.21 -10.03
N ALA A 303 6.39 -0.54 -8.93
CA ALA A 303 6.80 0.83 -8.67
C ALA A 303 6.88 1.12 -7.16
N GLN A 304 7.36 2.32 -6.82
CA GLN A 304 7.26 2.87 -5.47
C GLN A 304 6.90 4.35 -5.51
N TRP A 305 6.30 4.83 -4.43
CA TRP A 305 6.16 6.25 -4.13
C TRP A 305 7.53 6.93 -4.04
N ASN A 306 7.58 8.20 -4.45
CA ASN A 306 8.81 9.01 -4.46
C ASN A 306 8.55 10.38 -3.82
N ASP A 307 8.50 10.40 -2.49
CA ASP A 307 8.28 11.63 -1.74
C ASP A 307 9.40 12.66 -1.95
N ASP A 308 10.62 12.25 -2.31
CA ASP A 308 11.69 13.20 -2.63
C ASP A 308 11.30 14.12 -3.81
N PHE A 309 10.55 13.63 -4.80
CA PHE A 309 10.01 14.47 -5.87
C PHE A 309 8.98 15.47 -5.32
N HIS A 310 8.04 14.98 -4.50
CA HIS A 310 7.05 15.83 -3.83
C HIS A 310 7.72 16.94 -3.01
N HIS A 311 8.65 16.58 -2.11
CA HIS A 311 9.35 17.53 -1.24
C HIS A 311 10.13 18.56 -2.04
N ALA A 312 10.85 18.13 -3.09
CA ALA A 312 11.60 19.05 -3.94
C ALA A 312 10.67 20.02 -4.70
N LEU A 313 9.53 19.53 -5.19
CA LEU A 313 8.54 20.35 -5.87
C LEU A 313 7.86 21.32 -4.90
N HIS A 314 7.37 20.84 -3.77
CA HIS A 314 6.70 21.63 -2.74
C HIS A 314 7.58 22.78 -2.26
N THR A 315 8.83 22.49 -1.86
CA THR A 315 9.77 23.53 -1.38
C THR A 315 10.12 24.56 -2.47
N ALA A 316 10.16 24.15 -3.74
CA ALA A 316 10.37 25.08 -4.85
C ALA A 316 9.18 26.01 -5.10
N LEU A 317 7.96 25.58 -4.79
CA LEU A 317 6.74 26.34 -5.02
C LEU A 317 6.37 27.21 -3.82
N THR A 318 6.51 26.70 -2.60
CA THR A 318 6.02 27.34 -1.37
C THR A 318 7.11 28.06 -0.58
N GLY A 319 8.37 27.65 -0.72
CA GLY A 319 9.48 28.13 0.11
C GLY A 319 9.49 27.56 1.53
N GLU A 320 8.58 26.64 1.87
CA GLU A 320 8.58 25.94 3.16
C GLU A 320 9.88 25.13 3.36
N SER A 321 10.32 25.00 4.61
CA SER A 321 11.64 24.41 4.94
C SER A 321 11.70 23.67 6.27
N GLN A 322 10.56 23.50 6.95
CA GLN A 322 10.44 22.81 8.22
C GLN A 322 10.47 21.28 8.07
N GLY A 323 10.85 20.57 9.14
CA GLY A 323 10.81 19.10 9.18
C GLY A 323 11.61 18.45 8.05
N TYR A 324 10.98 17.51 7.34
CA TYR A 324 11.61 16.77 6.24
C TYR A 324 11.90 17.64 4.99
N TYR A 325 11.33 18.86 4.88
CA TYR A 325 11.60 19.78 3.78
C TYR A 325 12.99 20.44 3.84
N ALA A 326 13.64 20.45 5.00
CA ALA A 326 14.81 21.29 5.29
C ALA A 326 15.98 21.12 4.31
N ASP A 327 16.29 19.89 3.88
CA ASP A 327 17.40 19.65 2.96
C ASP A 327 17.08 20.06 1.52
N PHE A 328 15.84 19.88 1.09
CA PHE A 328 15.35 20.25 -0.25
C PHE A 328 15.32 21.77 -0.43
N ALA A 329 14.85 22.48 0.60
CA ALA A 329 14.69 23.94 0.60
C ALA A 329 16.01 24.73 0.52
N ARG A 330 17.17 24.10 0.74
CA ARG A 330 18.49 24.77 0.64
C ARG A 330 18.79 25.26 -0.78
N ALA A 331 18.37 24.49 -1.78
CA ALA A 331 18.55 24.79 -3.19
C ALA A 331 17.41 24.15 -4.00
N PRO A 332 16.18 24.64 -3.87
CA PRO A 332 14.97 23.88 -4.23
C PRO A 332 14.89 23.55 -5.72
N LEU A 333 15.28 24.47 -6.61
CA LEU A 333 15.35 24.18 -8.05
C LEU A 333 16.40 23.12 -8.40
N ALA A 334 17.53 23.09 -7.67
CA ALA A 334 18.54 22.06 -7.86
C ALA A 334 18.08 20.71 -7.28
N ALA A 335 17.35 20.72 -6.16
CA ALA A 335 16.72 19.54 -5.60
C ALA A 335 15.71 18.93 -6.59
N LEU A 336 14.85 19.77 -7.19
CA LEU A 336 13.87 19.35 -8.18
C LEU A 336 14.53 18.82 -9.47
N ALA A 337 15.56 19.51 -9.97
CA ALA A 337 16.32 19.01 -11.12
C ALA A 337 16.99 17.66 -10.82
N LYS A 338 17.52 17.48 -9.61
CA LYS A 338 18.13 16.22 -9.17
C LYS A 338 17.10 15.10 -9.12
N THR A 339 15.95 15.30 -8.50
CA THR A 339 14.92 14.24 -8.39
C THR A 339 14.36 13.88 -9.75
N LEU A 340 14.02 14.85 -10.60
CA LEU A 340 13.53 14.61 -11.96
C LEU A 340 14.48 13.78 -12.83
N THR A 341 15.79 13.95 -12.66
CA THR A 341 16.80 13.26 -13.48
C THR A 341 17.35 11.99 -12.85
N GLY A 342 17.51 11.97 -11.53
CA GLY A 342 18.13 10.89 -10.76
C GLY A 342 17.16 9.98 -9.98
N GLY A 343 15.88 10.36 -9.88
CA GLY A 343 14.88 9.66 -9.06
C GLY A 343 14.84 10.20 -7.63
N PHE A 344 15.85 9.86 -6.82
CA PHE A 344 15.93 10.23 -5.40
C PHE A 344 16.82 11.47 -5.17
N PHE A 345 16.43 12.30 -4.21
CA PHE A 345 17.26 13.39 -3.70
C PHE A 345 18.28 12.85 -2.70
N HIS A 346 17.85 12.01 -1.76
CA HIS A 346 18.74 11.29 -0.87
C HIS A 346 19.09 9.93 -1.48
N ASP A 347 20.25 9.88 -2.14
CA ASP A 347 20.79 8.76 -2.92
C ASP A 347 22.10 8.22 -2.32
N GLY A 348 22.19 8.18 -0.98
CA GLY A 348 23.41 7.86 -0.22
C GLY A 348 24.06 9.10 0.43
N THR A 349 23.37 10.25 0.35
CA THR A 349 23.77 11.52 0.96
C THR A 349 23.26 11.64 2.40
N TYR A 350 23.80 12.61 3.15
CA TYR A 350 23.38 12.88 4.52
C TYR A 350 22.02 13.60 4.52
N SER A 351 21.07 13.11 5.33
CA SER A 351 19.80 13.77 5.62
C SER A 351 19.92 14.43 6.99
N SER A 352 19.75 15.75 7.05
CA SER A 352 19.75 16.51 8.30
C SER A 352 18.51 16.21 9.15
N PHE A 353 17.37 15.94 8.52
CA PHE A 353 16.16 15.49 9.21
C PHE A 353 16.35 14.17 9.93
N ARG A 354 17.00 13.18 9.28
CA ARG A 354 17.20 11.83 9.85
C ARG A 354 18.50 11.68 10.65
N GLY A 355 19.40 12.67 10.62
CA GLY A 355 20.70 12.62 11.30
C GLY A 355 21.65 11.52 10.79
N ARG A 356 21.48 11.04 9.56
CA ARG A 356 22.26 9.92 8.97
C ARG A 356 22.32 9.96 7.45
N ARG A 357 23.17 9.14 6.85
CA ARG A 357 23.13 8.87 5.40
C ARG A 357 21.87 8.08 5.05
N HIS A 358 21.28 8.43 3.92
CA HIS A 358 19.97 7.93 3.51
C HIS A 358 19.89 7.63 2.01
N GLY A 359 19.16 6.58 1.66
CA GLY A 359 18.94 6.10 0.30
C GLY A 359 20.16 5.53 -0.42
N ARG A 360 19.94 5.12 -1.67
CA ARG A 360 20.95 4.67 -2.62
C ARG A 360 20.68 5.21 -4.02
N PRO A 361 21.69 5.36 -4.89
CA PRO A 361 21.47 5.82 -6.25
C PRO A 361 20.60 4.86 -7.04
N LEU A 362 19.61 5.41 -7.76
CA LEU A 362 18.83 4.67 -8.73
C LEU A 362 19.61 4.59 -10.05
N ASP A 363 19.93 3.39 -10.51
CA ASP A 363 20.55 3.20 -11.82
C ASP A 363 19.52 3.41 -12.94
N ARG A 364 19.47 4.64 -13.47
CA ARG A 364 18.57 5.07 -14.54
C ARG A 364 18.80 4.37 -15.88
N THR A 365 19.91 3.64 -16.05
CA THR A 365 20.13 2.82 -17.25
C THR A 365 19.41 1.49 -17.19
N ARG A 366 19.03 1.05 -15.98
CA ARG A 366 18.37 -0.24 -15.72
C ARG A 366 16.94 -0.09 -15.22
N VAL A 367 16.67 0.94 -14.42
CA VAL A 367 15.35 1.20 -13.84
C VAL A 367 14.71 2.38 -14.56
N ALA A 368 13.59 2.11 -15.23
CA ALA A 368 12.81 3.12 -15.91
C ALA A 368 12.12 4.06 -14.91
N GLY A 369 11.94 5.33 -15.29
CA GLY A 369 11.38 6.35 -14.41
C GLY A 369 9.95 6.07 -13.94
N HIS A 370 9.12 5.42 -14.75
CA HIS A 370 7.74 5.07 -14.37
C HIS A 370 7.66 4.10 -13.18
N ARG A 371 8.78 3.49 -12.76
CA ARG A 371 8.84 2.72 -11.51
C ARG A 371 8.87 3.60 -10.25
N LEU A 372 8.87 4.91 -10.41
CA LEU A 372 8.61 5.87 -9.33
C LEU A 372 7.27 6.54 -9.60
N LEU A 373 6.46 6.73 -8.56
CA LEU A 373 5.27 7.56 -8.62
C LEU A 373 5.64 9.02 -8.31
N GLY A 374 5.14 9.95 -9.11
CA GLY A 374 5.32 11.39 -8.92
C GLY A 374 3.99 12.06 -8.64
N TYR A 375 3.94 12.88 -7.59
CA TYR A 375 2.74 13.58 -7.15
C TYR A 375 3.08 14.91 -6.49
N SER A 376 2.15 15.86 -6.59
CA SER A 376 2.19 17.15 -5.89
C SER A 376 1.40 17.12 -4.59
N GLN A 377 0.42 16.23 -4.46
CA GLN A 377 -0.39 16.04 -3.27
C GLN A 377 -0.78 14.57 -3.15
N THR A 378 -0.92 14.11 -1.92
CA THR A 378 -1.52 12.82 -1.53
C THR A 378 -2.30 13.04 -0.24
N HIS A 379 -2.97 11.99 0.23
CA HIS A 379 -3.60 11.96 1.55
C HIS A 379 -2.60 12.38 2.66
N ASP A 380 -1.36 11.87 2.65
CA ASP A 380 -0.34 12.21 3.64
C ASP A 380 0.16 13.65 3.48
N GLN A 381 0.50 14.06 2.26
CA GLN A 381 1.13 15.35 2.03
C GLN A 381 0.19 16.53 2.31
N VAL A 382 -1.13 16.27 2.26
CA VAL A 382 -2.17 17.22 2.68
C VAL A 382 -2.54 17.00 4.15
N GLY A 383 -2.95 15.78 4.51
CA GLY A 383 -3.55 15.47 5.81
C GLY A 383 -2.59 15.39 7.00
N ASN A 384 -1.27 15.27 6.75
CA ASN A 384 -0.22 15.42 7.77
C ASN A 384 0.21 16.87 7.98
N ARG A 385 -0.56 17.82 7.45
CA ARG A 385 -0.45 19.24 7.80
C ARG A 385 -1.50 19.55 8.86
N ALA A 386 -1.19 20.46 9.79
CA ALA A 386 -2.06 20.75 10.93
C ALA A 386 -3.49 21.10 10.49
N GLN A 387 -3.64 21.92 9.44
CA GLN A 387 -4.94 22.32 8.92
C GLN A 387 -5.48 21.43 7.80
N GLY A 388 -4.72 20.43 7.33
CA GLY A 388 -5.07 19.67 6.12
C GLY A 388 -5.07 20.54 4.87
N ASP A 389 -4.24 21.59 4.83
CA ASP A 389 -4.22 22.58 3.76
C ASP A 389 -3.64 22.03 2.46
N ARG A 390 -4.39 22.21 1.37
CA ARG A 390 -3.98 21.82 0.02
C ARG A 390 -2.97 22.81 -0.56
N LEU A 391 -2.21 22.35 -1.55
CA LEU A 391 -1.26 23.20 -2.27
C LEU A 391 -1.97 24.41 -2.93
N SER A 392 -3.23 24.25 -3.34
CA SER A 392 -4.09 25.33 -3.86
C SER A 392 -4.28 26.47 -2.86
N SER A 393 -4.43 26.16 -1.57
CA SER A 393 -4.56 27.14 -0.49
C SER A 393 -3.23 27.84 -0.21
N LEU A 394 -2.12 27.08 -0.22
CA LEU A 394 -0.77 27.62 -0.01
C LEU A 394 -0.32 28.57 -1.12
N LEU A 395 -0.81 28.34 -2.34
CA LEU A 395 -0.46 29.12 -3.53
C LEU A 395 -1.61 30.03 -4.00
N ALA A 396 -2.51 30.41 -3.08
CA ALA A 396 -3.68 31.23 -3.40
C ALA A 396 -3.33 32.55 -4.11
N ASP A 397 -2.22 33.17 -3.72
CA ASP A 397 -1.71 34.42 -4.31
C ASP A 397 -0.87 34.20 -5.58
N SER A 398 -0.66 32.95 -6.00
CA SER A 398 0.18 32.58 -7.14
C SER A 398 -0.35 31.36 -7.91
N PRO A 399 -1.57 31.44 -8.48
CA PRO A 399 -2.21 30.29 -9.15
C PRO A 399 -1.42 29.77 -10.36
N GLY A 400 -0.54 30.57 -10.97
CA GLY A 400 0.37 30.11 -12.03
C GLY A 400 1.35 29.02 -11.56
N LEU A 401 1.69 29.00 -10.27
CA LEU A 401 2.54 27.96 -9.69
C LEU A 401 1.81 26.62 -9.56
N LEU A 402 0.48 26.61 -9.39
CA LEU A 402 -0.31 25.38 -9.44
C LEU A 402 -0.27 24.74 -10.84
N ALA A 403 -0.33 25.57 -11.89
CA ALA A 403 -0.16 25.08 -13.25
C ALA A 403 1.26 24.51 -13.48
N CYS A 404 2.29 25.09 -12.85
CA CYS A 404 3.65 24.54 -12.88
C CYS A 404 3.73 23.19 -12.15
N ALA A 405 3.10 23.06 -10.98
CA ALA A 405 3.01 21.80 -10.23
C ALA A 405 2.37 20.71 -11.08
N ALA A 406 1.18 20.97 -11.63
CA ALA A 406 0.46 20.04 -12.49
C ALA A 406 1.28 19.65 -13.73
N ALA A 407 1.90 20.62 -14.42
CA ALA A 407 2.72 20.36 -15.58
C ALA A 407 3.92 19.46 -15.24
N LEU A 408 4.62 19.74 -14.14
CA LEU A 408 5.78 18.95 -13.70
C LEU A 408 5.36 17.54 -13.27
N THR A 409 4.29 17.39 -12.50
CA THR A 409 3.76 16.09 -12.07
C THR A 409 3.35 15.24 -13.28
N LEU A 410 2.58 15.80 -14.21
CA LEU A 410 2.01 15.06 -15.34
C LEU A 410 3.00 14.79 -16.49
N THR A 411 4.11 15.53 -16.57
CA THR A 411 5.11 15.37 -17.64
C THR A 411 6.47 14.87 -17.16
N ALA A 412 6.64 14.67 -15.85
CA ALA A 412 7.79 13.98 -15.27
C ALA A 412 7.93 12.56 -15.85
N PRO A 413 9.13 11.97 -15.81
CA PRO A 413 9.34 10.58 -16.28
C PRO A 413 8.74 9.52 -15.34
N PHE A 414 7.98 9.93 -14.33
CA PHE A 414 7.38 9.10 -13.28
C PHE A 414 5.97 8.67 -13.69
N THR A 415 5.38 7.73 -12.94
CA THR A 415 3.94 7.45 -13.03
C THR A 415 3.21 8.54 -12.25
N PRO A 416 2.45 9.45 -12.89
CA PRO A 416 1.79 10.53 -12.18
C PRO A 416 0.64 10.03 -11.32
N MET A 417 0.48 10.65 -10.16
CA MET A 417 -0.68 10.47 -9.28
C MET A 417 -1.24 11.83 -8.86
N LEU A 418 -2.56 11.94 -8.85
CA LEU A 418 -3.31 13.10 -8.39
C LEU A 418 -4.08 12.74 -7.13
N PHE A 419 -4.17 13.67 -6.18
CA PHE A 419 -5.08 13.53 -5.04
C PHE A 419 -6.45 14.11 -5.36
N MET A 420 -7.52 13.45 -4.90
CA MET A 420 -8.88 13.84 -5.25
C MET A 420 -9.15 15.34 -5.05
N GLY A 421 -9.63 15.99 -6.11
CA GLY A 421 -9.95 17.43 -6.15
C GLY A 421 -8.81 18.37 -6.52
N GLU A 422 -7.60 17.85 -6.71
CA GLU A 422 -6.46 18.61 -7.22
C GLU A 422 -6.75 19.24 -8.59
N GLU A 423 -7.45 18.53 -9.47
CA GLU A 423 -7.69 18.91 -10.86
C GLU A 423 -8.54 20.19 -11.03
N TRP A 424 -9.33 20.55 -10.01
CA TRP A 424 -10.08 21.81 -9.97
C TRP A 424 -9.58 22.77 -8.88
N ALA A 425 -8.43 22.46 -8.27
CA ALA A 425 -7.85 23.20 -7.15
C ALA A 425 -8.84 23.35 -5.99
N ALA A 426 -9.37 22.22 -5.48
CA ALA A 426 -10.26 22.18 -4.33
C ALA A 426 -9.72 23.06 -3.18
N GLY A 427 -10.58 23.90 -2.60
CA GLY A 427 -10.26 24.72 -1.43
C GLY A 427 -10.63 24.06 -0.10
N THR A 428 -11.34 22.93 -0.14
CA THR A 428 -11.69 22.15 1.05
C THR A 428 -10.44 21.46 1.61
N PRO A 429 -10.09 21.68 2.89
CA PRO A 429 -8.98 20.97 3.50
C PRO A 429 -9.28 19.46 3.56
N TRP A 430 -8.24 18.66 3.69
CA TRP A 430 -8.37 17.24 3.94
C TRP A 430 -7.52 16.88 5.16
N GLN A 431 -8.19 16.76 6.30
CA GLN A 431 -7.58 16.64 7.63
C GLN A 431 -7.50 15.18 8.08
N TYR A 432 -6.71 14.93 9.13
CA TYR A 432 -6.74 13.66 9.84
C TYR A 432 -8.02 13.54 10.69
N PHE A 433 -8.81 12.49 10.47
CA PHE A 433 -10.05 12.21 11.20
C PHE A 433 -10.17 10.73 11.56
N THR A 434 -10.82 10.47 12.69
CA THR A 434 -11.04 9.16 13.30
C THR A 434 -12.38 9.17 14.04
N ASP A 435 -12.95 7.98 14.26
CA ASP A 435 -14.23 7.79 14.94
C ASP A 435 -14.13 6.65 15.98
N HIS A 436 -13.05 6.67 16.77
CA HIS A 436 -12.85 5.65 17.81
C HIS A 436 -13.95 5.72 18.88
N THR A 437 -14.58 4.57 19.13
CA THR A 437 -15.67 4.45 20.11
C THR A 437 -15.18 4.33 21.55
N ASP A 438 -13.91 3.98 21.77
CA ASP A 438 -13.26 3.94 23.08
C ASP A 438 -12.78 5.35 23.50
N PRO A 439 -13.31 5.93 24.59
CA PRO A 439 -12.91 7.25 25.07
C PRO A 439 -11.42 7.38 25.41
N GLU A 440 -10.78 6.33 25.93
CA GLU A 440 -9.35 6.39 26.30
C GLU A 440 -8.47 6.44 25.06
N LEU A 441 -8.82 5.64 24.05
CA LEU A 441 -8.15 5.64 22.75
C LEU A 441 -8.37 6.98 22.02
N ALA A 442 -9.60 7.48 21.99
CA ALA A 442 -9.92 8.78 21.39
C ALA A 442 -9.06 9.91 22.00
N GLU A 443 -8.92 9.94 23.33
CA GLU A 443 -8.08 10.92 24.03
C GLU A 443 -6.57 10.69 23.82
N ALA A 444 -6.13 9.44 23.66
CA ALA A 444 -4.75 9.13 23.28
C ALA A 444 -4.42 9.68 21.89
N VAL A 445 -5.30 9.49 20.90
CA VAL A 445 -5.14 10.01 19.53
C VAL A 445 -5.12 11.53 19.50
N ARG A 446 -6.07 12.20 20.18
CA ARG A 446 -6.10 13.67 20.32
C ARG A 446 -4.77 14.23 20.83
N ARG A 447 -4.24 13.65 21.91
CA ARG A 447 -2.96 14.08 22.50
C ARG A 447 -1.76 13.73 21.65
N GLY A 448 -1.76 12.55 21.02
CA GLY A 448 -0.71 12.12 20.11
C GLY A 448 -0.52 13.10 18.96
N ARG A 449 -1.63 13.45 18.30
CA ARG A 449 -1.63 14.36 17.15
C ARG A 449 -1.18 15.78 17.51
N ARG A 450 -1.64 16.32 18.65
CA ARG A 450 -1.17 17.63 19.15
C ARG A 450 0.33 17.64 19.42
N ARG A 451 0.88 16.60 20.05
CA ARG A 451 2.32 16.49 20.33
C ARG A 451 3.16 16.39 19.06
N GLU A 452 2.71 15.61 18.10
CA GLU A 452 3.35 15.47 16.79
C GLU A 452 3.44 16.83 16.09
N PHE A 453 2.34 17.56 16.00
CA PHE A 453 2.32 18.87 15.35
C PHE A 453 3.11 19.95 16.10
N ALA A 454 3.13 19.91 17.44
CA ALA A 454 3.99 20.77 18.23
C ALA A 454 5.48 20.54 17.91
N ALA A 455 5.90 19.29 17.70
CA ALA A 455 7.27 18.97 17.26
C ALA A 455 7.60 19.49 15.85
N HIS A 456 6.58 19.71 15.02
CA HIS A 456 6.69 20.31 13.69
C HIS A 456 6.52 21.83 13.66
N GLY A 457 6.40 22.49 14.83
CA GLY A 457 6.40 23.94 14.97
C GLY A 457 5.02 24.61 14.86
N TRP A 458 3.93 23.83 14.93
CA TRP A 458 2.55 24.34 14.93
C TRP A 458 2.06 24.60 16.36
N ALA A 459 1.17 25.57 16.53
CA ALA A 459 0.51 25.82 17.81
C ALA A 459 -0.53 24.72 18.10
N GLU A 460 -0.60 24.22 19.34
CA GLU A 460 -1.49 23.11 19.70
C GLU A 460 -2.97 23.47 19.53
N GLU A 461 -3.32 24.74 19.75
CA GLU A 461 -4.66 25.30 19.60
C GLU A 461 -5.17 25.32 18.15
N ASP A 462 -4.26 25.29 17.17
CA ASP A 462 -4.61 25.32 15.76
C ASP A 462 -4.88 23.90 15.21
N VAL A 463 -4.51 22.84 15.93
CA VAL A 463 -4.72 21.47 15.46
C VAL A 463 -6.20 21.09 15.59
N PRO A 464 -6.91 20.84 14.47
CA PRO A 464 -8.29 20.36 14.48
C PRO A 464 -8.38 19.06 15.28
N ASP A 465 -9.49 18.91 15.97
CA ASP A 465 -9.75 17.70 16.73
C ASP A 465 -10.08 16.53 15.78
N PRO A 466 -9.26 15.46 15.74
CA PRO A 466 -9.49 14.35 14.81
C PRO A 466 -10.72 13.51 15.17
N GLN A 467 -11.37 13.76 16.30
CA GLN A 467 -12.55 13.05 16.81
C GLN A 467 -13.77 13.98 16.90
N GLU A 468 -13.69 15.20 16.36
CA GLU A 468 -14.80 16.16 16.42
C GLU A 468 -15.97 15.65 15.54
N PRO A 469 -17.21 15.62 16.07
CA PRO A 469 -18.38 15.20 15.29
C PRO A 469 -18.67 16.20 14.15
N GLY A 470 -18.17 15.88 12.96
CA GLY A 470 -18.20 16.78 11.82
C GLY A 470 -17.12 16.37 10.84
N HIS A 471 -17.38 15.30 10.11
CA HIS A 471 -16.53 14.81 9.01
C HIS A 471 -16.09 15.99 8.12
N PRO A 472 -14.81 16.07 7.66
CA PRO A 472 -14.41 17.11 6.72
C PRO A 472 -15.38 17.06 5.53
N GLY A 473 -16.10 18.17 5.28
CA GLY A 473 -17.22 18.19 4.35
C GLY A 473 -16.85 17.53 3.02
N PRO A 474 -17.80 16.83 2.36
CA PRO A 474 -17.49 16.05 1.17
C PRO A 474 -16.81 16.91 0.11
N LEU A 475 -15.81 16.34 -0.55
CA LEU A 475 -15.04 17.02 -1.58
C LEU A 475 -15.94 17.53 -2.71
N LEU A 476 -16.96 16.74 -3.07
CA LEU A 476 -18.02 17.11 -3.99
C LEU A 476 -19.29 17.51 -3.21
N PRO A 477 -19.46 18.77 -2.77
CA PRO A 477 -20.77 19.22 -2.32
C PRO A 477 -21.76 19.07 -3.49
N GLY A 478 -22.96 18.57 -3.19
CA GLY A 478 -24.00 18.20 -4.17
C GLY A 478 -23.98 19.09 -5.42
N LEU A 479 -23.55 18.50 -6.53
CA LEU A 479 -23.27 19.20 -7.79
C LEU A 479 -24.60 19.55 -8.48
N GLU A 480 -25.39 20.45 -7.89
CA GLU A 480 -26.48 21.09 -8.59
C GLU A 480 -25.90 22.07 -9.63
N ARG A 481 -25.84 21.59 -10.87
CA ARG A 481 -25.87 22.39 -12.11
C ARG A 481 -24.80 23.49 -12.25
N THR A 482 -23.51 23.19 -12.10
CA THR A 482 -22.45 24.08 -12.65
C THR A 482 -21.23 23.39 -13.27
N GLY A 483 -21.22 22.05 -13.35
CA GLY A 483 -20.18 21.26 -14.04
C GLY A 483 -20.32 21.31 -15.56
N ALA A 484 -19.69 22.31 -16.20
CA ALA A 484 -19.23 22.31 -17.61
C ALA A 484 -18.61 23.66 -18.00
N ARG A 485 -19.02 24.77 -17.34
CA ARG A 485 -18.55 26.13 -17.68
C ARG A 485 -17.40 26.63 -16.80
N ALA A 486 -17.33 26.25 -15.52
CA ALA A 486 -16.27 26.71 -14.62
C ALA A 486 -14.90 26.06 -14.93
N ALA A 487 -14.89 24.76 -15.25
CA ALA A 487 -13.67 24.06 -15.69
C ALA A 487 -13.11 24.66 -17.02
N ARG A 488 -14.00 25.03 -17.95
CA ARG A 488 -13.60 25.68 -19.22
C ARG A 488 -13.12 27.13 -19.05
N ALA A 489 -13.57 27.85 -18.03
CA ALA A 489 -13.17 29.24 -17.81
C ALA A 489 -11.77 29.37 -17.17
N ARG A 490 -11.27 28.32 -16.52
CA ARG A 490 -9.89 28.26 -15.97
C ARG A 490 -8.91 27.45 -16.83
N ALA A 491 -9.40 26.58 -17.73
CA ALA A 491 -8.61 25.81 -18.69
C ALA A 491 -8.25 26.57 -19.99
N GLY A 492 -8.11 27.90 -19.96
CA GLY A 492 -7.81 28.74 -21.12
C GLY A 492 -6.39 28.62 -21.70
N LEU A 493 -5.67 27.53 -21.44
CA LEU A 493 -4.27 27.32 -21.86
C LEU A 493 -4.02 25.91 -22.40
N VAL A 494 -4.89 25.42 -23.28
CA VAL A 494 -4.54 24.33 -24.20
C VAL A 494 -5.00 24.73 -25.61
N PRO A 495 -4.10 24.85 -26.61
CA PRO A 495 -4.52 25.10 -27.97
C PRO A 495 -5.29 23.88 -28.49
N THR A 496 -6.53 24.08 -28.89
CA THR A 496 -7.33 23.09 -29.60
C THR A 496 -6.71 22.86 -30.97
N ALA A 497 -6.08 21.71 -31.17
CA ALA A 497 -5.71 21.22 -32.48
C ALA A 497 -6.92 20.47 -33.06
N ASP A 498 -7.72 21.14 -33.89
CA ASP A 498 -8.32 20.46 -35.05
C ASP A 498 -8.90 21.42 -36.09
N ARG A 499 -8.32 21.36 -37.29
CA ARG A 499 -9.01 21.57 -38.58
C ARG A 499 -8.23 20.85 -39.67
N PRO A 500 -8.86 20.00 -40.50
CA PRO A 500 -8.18 19.39 -41.64
C PRO A 500 -8.22 20.37 -42.81
N ALA A 501 -7.06 20.76 -43.31
CA ALA A 501 -6.94 21.44 -44.60
C ALA A 501 -6.10 20.57 -45.55
N ALA A 502 -6.78 20.02 -46.55
CA ALA A 502 -6.17 19.29 -47.63
C ALA A 502 -5.42 20.23 -48.60
N ARG A 503 -4.35 19.66 -49.17
CA ARG A 503 -3.70 19.93 -50.48
C ARG A 503 -2.45 20.83 -50.57
N THR A 504 -1.42 20.13 -51.07
CA THR A 504 -0.41 20.50 -52.06
C THR A 504 0.77 21.39 -51.64
N ALA A 505 1.93 20.75 -51.41
CA ALA A 505 3.21 21.18 -51.97
C ALA A 505 4.22 20.01 -51.93
N ARG A 506 4.88 19.74 -53.06
CA ARG A 506 5.94 18.73 -53.21
C ARG A 506 7.21 19.14 -52.44
N PRO A 507 7.98 18.22 -51.83
CA PRO A 507 9.33 18.53 -51.40
C PRO A 507 10.34 18.25 -52.52
N HIS A 508 11.11 19.29 -52.85
CA HIS A 508 12.33 19.23 -53.64
C HIS A 508 13.38 18.37 -52.91
N ARG A 509 13.88 17.30 -53.55
CA ARG A 509 15.11 16.61 -53.14
C ARG A 509 16.34 17.25 -53.81
N PRO A 510 17.48 17.43 -53.12
CA PRO A 510 18.74 17.73 -53.78
C PRO A 510 19.35 16.45 -54.38
N ARG A 511 19.87 16.55 -55.60
CA ARG A 511 20.58 15.47 -56.32
C ARG A 511 22.02 15.32 -55.81
N PRO A 512 22.56 14.10 -55.66
CA PRO A 512 23.99 13.88 -55.79
C PRO A 512 24.35 13.60 -57.26
N ARG A 513 25.49 14.15 -57.70
CA ARG A 513 26.16 13.80 -58.96
C ARG A 513 26.98 12.53 -58.72
N GLY A 514 26.81 11.52 -59.57
CA GLY A 514 27.64 10.31 -59.58
C GLY A 514 27.41 9.53 -60.87
N HIS A 515 28.52 9.22 -61.56
CA HIS A 515 28.64 8.75 -62.93
C HIS A 515 27.92 7.43 -63.28
N GLU A 516 27.47 7.34 -64.53
CA GLU A 516 27.01 6.13 -65.22
C GLU A 516 28.12 5.09 -65.44
N GLY A 517 27.75 3.80 -65.44
CA GLY A 517 28.63 2.71 -65.83
C GLY A 517 27.97 1.33 -65.94
N ARG A 518 27.22 1.11 -67.04
CA ARG A 518 26.99 -0.17 -67.76
C ARG A 518 26.33 -1.40 -67.08
N LEU A 519 25.11 -1.69 -67.58
CA LEU A 519 24.62 -2.94 -68.21
C LEU A 519 25.19 -4.30 -67.72
N ARG A 520 24.31 -5.21 -67.25
CA ARG A 520 23.70 -6.31 -68.06
C ARG A 520 22.82 -7.28 -67.22
N ARG A 521 21.60 -7.48 -67.73
CA ARG A 521 20.78 -8.72 -67.88
C ARG A 521 20.82 -9.83 -66.81
N GLY A 522 19.62 -10.23 -66.39
CA GLY A 522 19.32 -11.61 -65.96
C GLY A 522 18.05 -11.71 -65.11
N GLY A 523 16.92 -12.05 -65.74
CA GLY A 523 15.62 -12.25 -65.11
C GLY A 523 15.47 -13.57 -64.31
N PRO A 524 14.24 -13.89 -63.87
CA PRO A 524 13.96 -14.48 -62.55
C PRO A 524 13.51 -15.95 -62.60
N LEU A 525 13.16 -16.52 -61.44
CA LEU A 525 12.14 -17.58 -61.14
C LEU A 525 12.57 -18.34 -59.85
N ALA A 526 11.83 -18.27 -58.73
CA ALA A 526 10.63 -19.05 -58.33
C ALA A 526 10.92 -20.47 -57.80
N GLY A 527 10.37 -20.84 -56.61
CA GLY A 527 10.12 -22.24 -56.21
C GLY A 527 10.48 -22.70 -54.77
N VAL A 528 9.64 -22.40 -53.77
CA VAL A 528 8.86 -23.30 -52.84
C VAL A 528 9.16 -24.84 -52.92
N PRO A 529 8.91 -25.74 -51.92
CA PRO A 529 9.09 -25.79 -50.44
C PRO A 529 9.52 -27.19 -49.83
N ALA A 530 9.57 -27.27 -48.49
CA ALA A 530 9.04 -28.33 -47.58
C ALA A 530 9.77 -29.65 -47.20
N ARG A 531 9.46 -30.06 -45.93
CA ARG A 531 9.49 -31.40 -45.26
C ARG A 531 10.84 -31.86 -44.68
N GLY A 532 10.95 -32.50 -43.50
CA GLY A 532 9.98 -33.05 -42.56
C GLY A 532 10.62 -33.50 -41.22
N ARG A 533 9.75 -33.78 -40.23
CA ARG A 533 9.97 -34.48 -38.93
C ARG A 533 9.93 -36.01 -39.13
N PRO A 534 9.97 -36.91 -38.11
CA PRO A 534 10.57 -36.92 -36.74
C PRO A 534 11.23 -38.30 -36.35
N GLY A 535 11.65 -38.45 -35.08
CA GLY A 535 11.81 -39.72 -34.33
C GLY A 535 13.23 -39.91 -33.75
N GLY A 536 13.50 -40.37 -32.53
CA GLY A 536 12.74 -40.93 -31.40
C GLY A 536 13.71 -41.74 -30.50
N GLY A 537 13.44 -41.87 -29.19
CA GLY A 537 13.89 -43.01 -28.36
C GLY A 537 15.10 -42.84 -27.39
N GLU A 538 14.78 -42.81 -26.09
CA GLU A 538 15.60 -43.03 -24.88
C GLU A 538 15.98 -44.53 -24.63
N PRO A 539 16.46 -45.00 -23.44
CA PRO A 539 17.46 -44.53 -22.44
C PRO A 539 18.47 -45.66 -22.03
N GLY A 540 19.40 -45.39 -21.09
CA GLY A 540 20.23 -46.42 -20.44
C GLY A 540 20.73 -46.04 -19.04
N GLN A 541 20.43 -46.88 -18.04
CA GLN A 541 20.87 -46.86 -16.64
C GLN A 541 22.22 -47.60 -16.44
N GLY A 542 22.94 -47.31 -15.34
CA GLY A 542 24.08 -48.13 -14.89
C GLY A 542 24.77 -47.63 -13.60
N THR A 543 24.55 -48.37 -12.51
CA THR A 543 24.94 -48.22 -11.08
C THR A 543 26.44 -48.41 -10.73
N GLY A 544 26.89 -47.92 -9.54
CA GLY A 544 27.79 -48.71 -8.66
C GLY A 544 28.83 -48.03 -7.71
N ARG A 545 28.45 -47.86 -6.43
CA ARG A 545 29.16 -48.16 -5.13
C ARG A 545 30.46 -47.47 -4.62
N ASP A 546 30.31 -46.95 -3.38
CA ASP A 546 31.21 -46.66 -2.22
C ASP A 546 31.99 -47.90 -1.66
N PRO A 547 32.90 -47.87 -0.62
CA PRO A 547 32.84 -47.08 0.65
C PRO A 547 34.16 -46.73 1.44
N ALA A 548 33.98 -46.19 2.67
CA ALA A 548 34.85 -46.09 3.88
C ALA A 548 35.54 -44.73 4.15
N GLY A 549 35.70 -44.18 5.37
CA GLY A 549 35.45 -44.61 6.76
C GLY A 549 36.01 -43.53 7.73
N HIS A 550 35.35 -43.38 8.88
CA HIS A 550 35.42 -42.42 10.02
C HIS A 550 36.71 -42.57 10.93
N PRO A 551 36.97 -41.90 12.11
CA PRO A 551 36.16 -41.02 13.00
C PRO A 551 37.00 -39.90 13.78
N PRO A 552 36.80 -39.52 15.09
CA PRO A 552 36.43 -38.15 15.52
C PRO A 552 37.30 -37.55 16.68
N GLY A 553 36.90 -36.42 17.27
CA GLY A 553 37.52 -35.90 18.52
C GLY A 553 36.68 -34.86 19.27
N ALA A 554 36.30 -35.20 20.50
CA ALA A 554 35.56 -34.40 21.48
C ALA A 554 36.47 -33.52 22.35
N GLY A 555 35.91 -32.54 23.08
CA GLY A 555 36.60 -31.93 24.23
C GLY A 555 35.95 -30.67 24.81
N ALA A 556 35.28 -30.82 25.95
CA ALA A 556 34.77 -29.77 26.83
C ALA A 556 35.90 -29.01 27.59
N GLY A 557 35.59 -27.87 28.19
CA GLY A 557 36.42 -27.30 29.27
C GLY A 557 36.29 -25.79 29.47
N GLY A 558 35.71 -25.37 30.60
CA GLY A 558 35.62 -23.97 30.99
C GLY A 558 36.69 -23.51 31.99
N LEU A 559 36.41 -22.34 32.58
CA LEU A 559 37.01 -21.68 33.74
C LEU A 559 38.37 -21.00 33.55
N GLY A 560 38.47 -19.77 34.09
CA GLY A 560 39.65 -19.38 34.85
C GLY A 560 40.14 -17.95 34.62
N ALA A 561 39.80 -17.08 35.57
CA ALA A 561 40.28 -15.71 35.72
C ALA A 561 41.80 -15.59 35.95
N GLY A 562 42.34 -14.39 35.75
CA GLY A 562 43.70 -14.03 36.14
C GLY A 562 44.02 -12.54 35.94
N ASP A 563 43.77 -11.77 37.00
CA ASP A 563 44.13 -10.36 37.24
C ASP A 563 45.62 -10.02 37.02
N ALA A 564 45.90 -8.75 36.64
CA ALA A 564 46.93 -7.92 37.29
C ALA A 564 46.96 -6.45 36.80
N ALA A 565 46.27 -5.60 37.56
CA ALA A 565 46.62 -4.27 38.09
C ALA A 565 47.71 -3.36 37.44
N GLY A 566 47.39 -2.05 37.36
CA GLY A 566 48.41 -0.99 37.44
C GLY A 566 48.03 0.47 37.11
N ARG A 567 47.35 1.17 38.03
CA ARG A 567 47.45 2.62 38.43
C ARG A 567 47.64 3.71 37.34
N GLY A 568 46.94 4.84 37.27
CA GLY A 568 45.97 5.52 38.14
C GLY A 568 45.91 7.02 37.81
N ARG A 569 44.75 7.67 38.02
CA ARG A 569 44.50 9.04 38.55
C ARG A 569 43.14 9.58 38.07
N ARG A 570 42.26 9.92 39.02
CA ARG A 570 40.98 10.65 38.88
C ARG A 570 41.23 12.18 38.91
N PRO A 571 40.24 13.01 38.51
CA PRO A 571 39.22 13.54 39.45
C PRO A 571 37.76 13.43 38.91
N ALA A 572 36.80 12.98 39.74
CA ALA A 572 35.67 13.76 40.35
C ALA A 572 34.49 14.03 39.38
N ARG A 573 33.41 13.23 39.37
CA ARG A 573 32.19 13.15 40.26
C ARG A 573 31.02 14.04 39.81
N ALA A 574 29.93 13.41 39.35
CA ALA A 574 28.53 13.61 39.79
C ALA A 574 27.69 12.39 39.34
N GLY A 575 26.94 11.78 40.26
CA GLY A 575 26.34 10.44 40.13
C GLY A 575 24.93 10.39 39.54
N PRO A 576 24.40 9.17 39.25
CA PRO A 576 23.06 8.98 38.71
C PRO A 576 22.02 8.83 39.83
N VAL A 577 20.84 9.42 39.61
CA VAL A 577 19.67 9.31 40.49
C VAL A 577 18.79 8.15 40.05
N VAL A 578 18.51 7.25 40.99
CA VAL A 578 17.46 6.23 40.95
C VAL A 578 16.19 6.80 41.60
N ARG A 579 15.00 6.55 41.02
CA ARG A 579 13.65 6.47 41.63
C ARG A 579 12.64 6.29 40.47
N GLY A 580 11.57 5.52 40.54
CA GLY A 580 10.91 4.79 41.61
C GLY A 580 9.45 4.51 41.20
N ALA A 581 8.90 3.39 41.65
CA ALA A 581 7.58 2.84 41.35
C ALA A 581 6.38 3.75 41.71
N GLY A 582 5.22 3.45 41.10
CA GLY A 582 3.99 4.25 41.08
C GLY A 582 3.14 4.31 42.36
N PRO A 583 1.90 4.83 42.28
CA PRO A 583 0.99 4.91 43.42
C PRO A 583 -0.21 3.95 43.29
N GLY A 584 -0.37 3.08 44.29
CA GLY A 584 -1.63 2.42 44.61
C GLY A 584 -2.45 3.27 45.59
N VAL A 585 -3.75 3.41 45.32
CA VAL A 585 -4.73 4.00 46.24
C VAL A 585 -5.63 2.89 46.77
N ARG A 586 -5.63 2.69 48.09
CA ARG A 586 -6.56 1.83 48.85
C ARG A 586 -7.75 2.64 49.37
N ARG A 587 -8.98 2.14 49.21
CA ARG A 587 -10.12 2.30 50.15
C ARG A 587 -11.00 1.02 50.05
N LEU A 588 -10.98 0.18 51.08
CA LEU A 588 -11.97 0.03 52.16
C LEU A 588 -13.18 -0.86 51.78
N ALA A 589 -13.21 -2.06 52.36
CA ALA A 589 -14.39 -2.91 52.47
C ALA A 589 -15.09 -2.67 53.84
N PRO A 590 -16.42 -2.85 53.95
CA PRO A 590 -17.15 -2.68 55.19
C PRO A 590 -17.15 -3.97 56.04
N VAL A 591 -17.13 -3.78 57.36
CA VAL A 591 -17.42 -4.81 58.36
C VAL A 591 -18.93 -4.87 58.58
N ARG A 592 -19.41 -6.11 58.76
CA ARG A 592 -20.79 -6.59 58.85
C ARG A 592 -21.66 -5.91 59.93
N GLY A 593 -22.94 -5.78 59.59
CA GLY A 593 -24.09 -5.97 60.47
C GLY A 593 -25.05 -6.93 59.75
#